data_AF-A0AAD3NYT4-F1
#
_entry.id   AF-A0AAD3NYT4-F1
#
_cell.length_a   1.000
_cell.length_b   1.000
_cell.length_c   1.000
_cell.angle_alpha   90.00
_cell.angle_beta   90.00
_cell.angle_gamma   90.00
#
_symmetry.space_group_name_H-M   'P 1'
#
loop_
_entity.id
_entity.type
_entity.pdbx_description
1 polymer ?
#
loop_
_entity_poly.entity_id
_entity_poly.type
_entity_poly.pdbx_seq_one_letter_code
_entity_poly.pdbx_strand_id
1 'polypeptide(L)'
;MRRHELSDEEWAIIAPLLPANSRGIERVDNRREINGNLWRFRTGSSWRDVPERYGPRTTLYNRFSRWGVKRVSGIAFWTRFQSVTIEISS
;
A
#
# COMPACT_ATOMS: atom_id res chain seq x y z
N MET A 1 14.97 7.97 4.85
CA MET A 1 13.54 7.73 4.54
C MET A 1 13.14 8.57 3.33
N ARG A 2 12.54 7.99 2.29
CA ARG A 2 12.08 8.78 1.12
C ARG A 2 10.72 9.42 1.43
N ARG A 3 10.44 10.60 0.87
CA ARG A 3 9.22 11.42 1.09
C ARG A 3 7.88 10.67 0.96
N HIS A 4 7.84 9.52 0.29
CA HIS A 4 6.63 8.75 0.01
C HIS A 4 6.70 7.29 0.47
N GLU A 5 7.68 6.94 1.30
CA GLU A 5 7.83 5.59 1.86
C GLU A 5 7.45 5.60 3.33
N LEU A 6 6.87 4.49 3.80
CA LEU A 6 6.50 4.29 5.20
C LEU A 6 7.73 4.13 6.10
N SER A 7 7.71 4.75 7.29
CA SER A 7 8.66 4.49 8.37
C SER A 7 8.48 3.07 8.89
N ASP A 8 9.44 2.60 9.68
CA ASP A 8 9.32 1.30 10.35
C ASP A 8 8.14 1.30 11.35
N GLU A 9 7.86 2.44 11.98
CA GLU A 9 6.75 2.60 12.94
C GLU A 9 5.41 2.61 12.21
N GLU A 10 5.29 3.37 11.12
CA GLU A 10 4.09 3.38 10.27
C GLU A 10 3.82 1.98 9.70
N TRP A 11 4.88 1.29 9.30
CA TRP A 11 4.80 -0.08 8.81
C TRP A 11 4.30 -1.04 9.89
N ALA A 12 4.76 -0.92 11.13
CA ALA A 12 4.33 -1.77 12.25
C ALA A 12 2.82 -1.64 12.53
N ILE A 13 2.22 -0.48 12.27
CA ILE A 13 0.77 -0.25 12.39
C ILE A 13 0.02 -0.87 11.22
N ILE A 14 0.52 -0.71 9.99
CA ILE A 14 -0.17 -1.15 8.76
C ILE A 14 -0.04 -2.65 8.53
N ALA A 15 1.15 -3.23 8.75
CA ALA A 15 1.45 -4.63 8.50
C ALA A 15 0.41 -5.62 9.07
N PRO A 16 -0.05 -5.51 10.33
CA PRO A 16 -1.05 -6.43 10.89
C PRO A 16 -2.46 -6.22 10.32
N LEU A 17 -2.76 -5.05 9.73
CA LEU A 17 -4.04 -4.77 9.08
C LEU A 17 -4.13 -5.38 7.68
N LEU A 18 -2.99 -5.81 7.12
CA LEU A 18 -2.97 -6.44 5.81
C LEU A 18 -3.62 -7.83 5.91
N PRO A 19 -4.47 -8.19 4.94
CA PRO A 19 -5.08 -9.51 4.94
C PRO A 19 -3.98 -10.56 4.91
N ALA A 20 -3.95 -11.41 5.92
CA ALA A 20 -3.03 -12.54 6.00
C ALA A 20 -3.13 -13.35 4.70
N ASN A 21 -1.99 -13.67 4.09
CA ASN A 21 -1.98 -14.48 2.89
C ASN A 21 -2.66 -15.81 3.19
N SER A 22 -3.74 -16.13 2.48
CA SER A 22 -4.57 -17.33 2.71
C SER A 22 -3.84 -18.67 2.52
N ARG A 23 -2.52 -18.67 2.25
CA ARG A 23 -1.71 -19.85 1.94
C ARG A 23 -0.42 -19.96 2.75
N GLY A 24 -0.21 -19.17 3.81
CA GLY A 24 1.00 -19.25 4.65
C GLY A 24 2.31 -18.86 3.96
N ILE A 25 2.27 -18.43 2.68
CA ILE A 25 3.43 -17.91 1.96
C ILE A 25 3.63 -16.46 2.39
N GLU A 26 4.69 -16.21 3.15
CA GLU A 26 5.17 -14.87 3.41
C GLU A 26 5.58 -14.24 2.07
N ARG A 27 4.91 -13.14 1.69
CA ARG A 27 5.26 -12.45 0.45
C ARG A 27 6.48 -11.60 0.73
N VAL A 28 7.55 -11.91 0.00
CA VAL A 28 8.91 -11.36 0.13
C VAL A 28 8.92 -9.83 0.34
N ASP A 29 8.03 -9.07 -0.32
CA ASP A 29 8.13 -7.62 -0.37
C ASP A 29 6.80 -6.88 -0.13
N ASN A 30 6.06 -7.26 0.93
CA ASN A 30 4.78 -6.63 1.23
C ASN A 30 4.88 -5.11 1.37
N ARG A 31 5.93 -4.61 2.02
CA ARG A 31 6.16 -3.18 2.25
C ARG A 31 6.46 -2.40 0.97
N ARG A 32 7.26 -3.00 0.08
CA ARG A 32 7.66 -2.37 -1.19
C ARG A 32 6.47 -2.05 -2.07
N GLU A 33 5.56 -3.01 -2.23
CA GLU A 33 4.37 -2.83 -3.06
C GLU A 33 3.40 -1.80 -2.46
N ILE A 34 3.33 -1.73 -1.13
CA ILE A 34 2.50 -0.73 -0.42
C ILE A 34 3.09 0.66 -0.58
N ASN A 35 4.40 0.79 -0.48
CA ASN A 35 5.08 2.04 -0.79
C ASN A 35 4.87 2.46 -2.25
N GLY A 36 4.78 1.52 -3.20
CA GLY A 36 4.43 1.81 -4.59
C GLY A 36 3.02 2.37 -4.77
N ASN A 37 2.04 1.76 -4.09
CA ASN A 37 0.67 2.24 -4.06
C ASN A 37 0.59 3.64 -3.41
N LEU A 38 1.24 3.82 -2.26
CA LEU A 38 1.30 5.10 -1.55
C LEU A 38 1.96 6.20 -2.38
N TRP A 39 3.07 5.90 -3.04
CA TRP A 39 3.73 6.85 -3.94
C TRP A 39 2.76 7.32 -5.03
N ARG A 40 2.04 6.39 -5.67
CA ARG A 40 1.06 6.72 -6.71
C ARG A 40 -0.03 7.66 -6.19
N PHE A 41 -0.54 7.42 -4.98
CA PHE A 41 -1.59 8.25 -4.39
C PHE A 41 -1.08 9.61 -3.91
N ARG A 42 0.09 9.66 -3.27
CA ARG A 42 0.71 10.91 -2.79
C ARG A 42 1.11 11.83 -3.95
N THR A 43 1.46 11.27 -5.11
CA THR A 43 1.84 12.04 -6.29
C THR A 43 0.69 12.30 -7.27
N GLY A 44 -0.44 11.58 -7.12
CA GLY A 44 -1.54 11.61 -8.09
C GLY A 44 -1.16 11.10 -9.49
N SER A 45 0.03 10.54 -9.66
CA SER A 45 0.58 10.20 -10.97
C SER A 45 -0.07 8.95 -11.56
N SER A 46 0.15 8.73 -12.86
CA SER A 46 -0.33 7.52 -13.51
C SER A 46 0.36 6.30 -12.90
N TRP A 47 -0.31 5.15 -12.92
CA TRP A 47 0.34 3.89 -12.58
C TRP A 47 1.60 3.66 -13.43
N ARG A 48 1.63 4.22 -14.65
CA ARG A 48 2.77 4.15 -15.57
C ARG A 48 4.03 4.80 -15.05
N ASP A 49 3.89 5.83 -14.24
CA ASP A 49 5.00 6.64 -13.74
C ASP A 49 5.54 6.12 -12.42
N VAL A 50 4.92 5.06 -11.87
CA VAL A 50 5.34 4.48 -10.61
C VAL A 50 6.77 3.95 -10.77
N PRO A 51 7.71 4.39 -9.92
CA PRO A 51 9.09 3.97 -10.00
C PRO A 51 9.23 2.45 -9.91
N GLU A 52 10.02 1.89 -10.82
CA GLU A 52 10.23 0.44 -10.95
C GLU A 52 10.81 -0.21 -9.69
N ARG A 53 11.47 0.58 -8.83
CA ARG A 53 11.92 0.16 -7.49
C ARG A 53 10.80 -0.39 -6.60
N TYR A 54 9.54 -0.08 -6.89
CA TYR A 54 8.40 -0.61 -6.13
C TYR A 54 7.92 -1.97 -6.66
N GLY A 55 8.49 -2.44 -7.76
CA GLY A 55 8.13 -3.66 -8.46
C GLY A 55 7.20 -3.41 -9.65
N PRO A 56 6.80 -4.49 -10.36
CA PRO A 56 6.01 -4.38 -11.57
C PRO A 56 4.67 -3.68 -11.33
N ARG A 57 4.34 -2.72 -12.19
CA ARG A 57 3.07 -1.97 -12.14
C ARG A 57 1.83 -2.86 -12.05
N THR A 58 1.83 -3.98 -12.77
CA THR A 58 0.74 -4.96 -12.77
C THR A 58 0.56 -5.59 -11.38
N THR A 59 1.66 -5.85 -10.66
CA THR A 59 1.62 -6.36 -9.29
C THR A 59 1.01 -5.33 -8.33
N LEU A 60 1.42 -4.07 -8.44
CA LEU A 60 0.88 -2.97 -7.62
C LEU A 60 -0.64 -2.81 -7.83
N TYR A 61 -1.06 -2.73 -9.10
CA TYR A 61 -2.47 -2.62 -9.47
C TYR A 61 -3.28 -3.83 -9.01
N ASN A 62 -2.82 -5.05 -9.30
CA ASN A 62 -3.53 -6.27 -8.91
C ASN A 62 -3.68 -6.37 -7.39
N ARG A 63 -2.67 -5.92 -6.65
CA ARG A 63 -2.74 -5.89 -5.19
C ARG A 63 -3.73 -4.86 -4.68
N PHE A 64 -3.70 -3.65 -5.23
CA PHE A 64 -4.70 -2.62 -4.95
C PHE A 64 -6.12 -3.15 -5.23
N SER A 65 -6.36 -3.76 -6.39
CA SER A 65 -7.66 -4.33 -6.76
C SER A 65 -8.09 -5.47 -5.82
N ARG A 66 -7.17 -6.35 -5.40
CA ARG A 66 -7.48 -7.45 -4.47
C ARG A 66 -7.92 -6.97 -3.09
N TRP A 67 -7.41 -5.84 -2.63
CA TRP A 67 -7.83 -5.26 -1.36
C TRP A 67 -9.26 -4.72 -1.42
N GLY A 68 -9.66 -4.13 -2.54
CA GLY A 68 -11.04 -3.67 -2.75
C GLY A 68 -12.08 -4.80 -2.81
N VAL A 69 -11.66 -6.05 -3.06
CA VAL A 69 -12.55 -7.21 -3.23
C VAL A 69 -12.69 -8.07 -1.97
N LYS A 70 -11.71 -8.06 -1.04
CA LYS A 70 -11.66 -9.06 0.05
C LYS A 70 -12.28 -8.71 1.39
N ARG A 71 -12.65 -7.45 1.68
CA ARG A 71 -13.49 -7.05 2.84
C ARG A 71 -13.50 -5.53 2.94
N VAL A 72 -14.71 -4.96 3.10
CA VAL A 72 -14.99 -3.51 3.13
C VAL A 72 -14.92 -2.89 1.74
N SER A 73 -16.01 -2.25 1.30
CA SER A 73 -16.07 -1.44 0.08
C SER A 73 -14.76 -0.67 -0.05
N GLY A 74 -14.06 -0.76 -1.19
CA GLY A 74 -12.71 -0.23 -1.37
C GLY A 74 -12.53 1.22 -0.93
N ILE A 75 -13.62 1.97 -0.76
CA ILE A 75 -13.69 3.29 -0.14
C ILE A 75 -13.34 3.29 1.36
N ALA A 76 -13.83 2.38 2.20
CA ALA A 76 -13.71 2.51 3.66
C ALA A 76 -12.37 2.03 4.24
N PHE A 77 -11.72 0.99 3.66
CA PHE A 77 -10.30 0.75 3.93
C PHE A 77 -9.47 1.96 3.49
N TRP A 78 -9.81 2.55 2.34
CA TRP A 78 -9.07 3.68 1.77
C TRP A 78 -9.23 4.97 2.56
N THR A 79 -10.43 5.27 3.06
CA THR A 79 -10.68 6.39 3.99
C THR A 79 -9.86 6.18 5.26
N ARG A 80 -9.89 4.98 5.85
CA ARG A 80 -9.09 4.68 7.05
C ARG A 80 -7.58 4.77 6.78
N PHE A 81 -7.13 4.29 5.63
CA PHE A 81 -5.73 4.32 5.21
C PHE A 81 -5.24 5.74 4.88
N GLN A 82 -6.06 6.57 4.23
CA GLN A 82 -5.75 7.98 4.01
C GLN A 82 -5.70 8.75 5.32
N SER A 83 -6.66 8.54 6.24
CA SER A 83 -6.65 9.18 7.56
C SER A 83 -5.38 8.85 8.33
N VAL A 84 -4.98 7.57 8.39
CA VAL A 84 -3.73 7.14 9.05
C VAL A 84 -2.51 7.77 8.37
N THR A 85 -2.51 7.89 7.03
CA THR A 85 -1.37 8.46 6.31
C THR A 85 -1.24 9.98 6.49
N ILE A 86 -2.37 10.69 6.61
CA ILE A 86 -2.42 12.15 6.84
C ILE A 86 -2.05 12.49 8.29
N GLU A 87 -2.52 11.70 9.25
CA GLU A 87 -2.27 11.87 10.68
C GLU A 87 -0.80 11.66 11.05
N ILE A 88 -0.07 10.81 10.32
CA ILE A 88 1.37 10.54 10.58
C ILE A 88 2.29 11.52 9.83
N SER A 89 1.74 12.35 8.92
CA SER A 89 2.48 13.39 8.19
C SER A 89 2.27 14.81 8.74
N SER A 90 1.55 14.96 9.87
CA SER A 90 1.26 16.24 10.54
C SER A 90 2.11 16.45 11.80
#